data_AF-A0A1F7RZG3-F1
#
_entry.id   AF-A0A1F7RZG3-F1
#
_cell.length_a   1.000
_cell.length_b   1.000
_cell.length_c   1.000
_cell.angle_alpha   90.00
_cell.angle_beta   90.00
_cell.angle_gamma   90.00
#
_symmetry.space_group_name_H-M   'P 1'
#
loop_
_entity.id
_entity.type
_entity.pdbx_description
1 polymer ?
#
loop_
_entity_poly.entity_id
_entity_poly.type
_entity_poly.pdbx_seq_one_letter_code
_entity_poly.pdbx_strand_id
1 'polypeptide(L)'
;MLLTWTDSIKADIQTAEILMGTAEFVVFFQQCIKIISKTLQHFIYVSTNNFPEEESLEFLFNLSVSVDGKLAAYTIGIQEFETIQQNFINSHICDVPEGSTRSNYLDFCNEFFSFILKRLKQ
;
A
#
# COMPACT_ATOMS: atom_id res chain seq x y z
N MET A 1 -19.99 2.46 -5.70
CA MET A 1 -18.56 2.30 -6.06
C MET A 1 -17.63 2.70 -4.92
N LEU A 2 -17.75 3.88 -4.30
CA LEU A 2 -16.85 4.30 -3.21
C LEU A 2 -16.80 3.33 -1.99
N LEU A 3 -17.97 2.81 -1.59
CA LEU A 3 -18.11 1.91 -0.44
C LEU A 3 -17.49 0.52 -0.71
N THR A 4 -17.62 -0.01 -1.92
CA THR A 4 -17.13 -1.36 -2.26
C THR A 4 -15.60 -1.45 -2.25
N TRP A 5 -14.92 -0.38 -2.67
CA TRP A 5 -13.45 -0.30 -2.61
C TRP A 5 -12.96 -0.18 -1.17
N THR A 6 -13.58 0.71 -0.40
CA THR A 6 -13.24 0.91 1.02
C THR A 6 -13.39 -0.39 1.82
N ASP A 7 -14.48 -1.13 1.62
CA ASP A 7 -14.72 -2.38 2.33
C ASP A 7 -13.77 -3.49 1.85
N SER A 8 -13.44 -3.55 0.55
CA SER A 8 -12.43 -4.48 0.05
C SER A 8 -11.05 -4.22 0.67
N ILE A 9 -10.63 -2.96 0.80
CA ILE A 9 -9.31 -2.64 1.38
C ILE A 9 -9.29 -2.98 2.87
N LYS A 10 -10.38 -2.74 3.60
CA LYS A 10 -10.51 -3.18 5.01
C LYS A 10 -10.41 -4.68 5.17
N ALA A 11 -11.05 -5.46 4.28
CA ALA A 11 -10.93 -6.91 4.30
C ALA A 11 -9.48 -7.37 4.02
N ASP A 12 -8.79 -6.66 3.12
CA ASP A 12 -7.37 -6.91 2.84
C ASP A 12 -6.48 -6.60 4.07
N ILE A 13 -6.77 -5.53 4.84
CA ILE A 13 -6.09 -5.21 6.11
C ILE A 13 -6.35 -6.30 7.16
N GLN A 14 -7.59 -6.74 7.34
CA GLN A 14 -7.91 -7.83 8.27
C GLN A 14 -7.19 -9.13 7.89
N THR A 15 -7.02 -9.38 6.59
CA THR A 15 -6.23 -10.52 6.12
C THR A 15 -4.76 -10.37 6.50
N ALA A 16 -4.18 -9.17 6.36
CA ALA A 16 -2.80 -8.90 6.79
C ALA A 16 -2.62 -9.05 8.31
N GLU A 17 -3.59 -8.62 9.12
CA GLU A 17 -3.61 -8.84 10.58
C GLU A 17 -3.52 -10.33 10.95
N ILE A 18 -4.29 -11.18 10.27
CA ILE A 18 -4.24 -12.64 10.47
C ILE A 18 -2.87 -13.19 10.08
N LEU A 19 -2.32 -12.74 8.95
CA LEU A 19 -1.01 -13.17 8.44
C LEU A 19 0.16 -12.74 9.33
N MET A 20 0.01 -11.73 10.20
CA MET A 20 1.07 -11.35 11.15
C MET A 20 1.47 -12.51 12.07
N GLY A 21 0.49 -13.35 12.46
CA GLY A 21 0.69 -14.48 13.36
C GLY A 21 1.28 -15.73 12.70
N THR A 22 1.53 -15.72 11.38
CA THR A 22 2.00 -16.90 10.64
C THR A 22 3.51 -16.87 10.40
N ALA A 23 4.09 -17.97 9.92
CA ALA A 23 5.49 -18.00 9.50
C ALA A 23 5.72 -17.35 8.11
N GLU A 24 4.65 -17.04 7.37
CA GLU A 24 4.70 -16.67 5.96
C GLU A 24 4.91 -15.16 5.78
N PHE A 25 6.13 -14.68 6.04
CA PHE A 25 6.45 -13.26 5.90
C PHE A 25 6.20 -12.72 4.48
N VAL A 26 6.53 -13.51 3.45
CA VAL A 26 6.36 -13.11 2.05
C VAL A 26 4.88 -12.86 1.72
N VAL A 27 3.99 -13.75 2.15
CA VAL A 27 2.55 -13.63 1.91
C VAL A 27 1.99 -12.41 2.65
N PHE A 28 2.40 -12.21 3.91
CA PHE A 28 2.09 -11.00 4.67
C PHE A 28 2.52 -9.72 3.93
N PHE A 29 3.75 -9.70 3.42
CA PHE A 29 4.31 -8.52 2.76
C PHE A 29 3.63 -8.21 1.42
N GLN A 30 3.35 -9.23 0.60
CA GLN A 30 2.56 -9.09 -0.62
C GLN A 30 1.15 -8.56 -0.33
N GLN A 31 0.54 -8.99 0.77
CA GLN A 31 -0.75 -8.46 1.19
C GLN A 31 -0.67 -6.97 1.57
N CYS A 32 0.42 -6.51 2.20
CA CYS A 32 0.66 -5.09 2.48
C CYS A 32 0.81 -4.26 1.20
N ILE A 33 1.59 -4.73 0.22
CA ILE A 33 1.72 -4.08 -1.10
C ILE A 33 0.34 -3.96 -1.76
N LYS A 34 -0.44 -5.04 -1.77
CA LYS A 34 -1.80 -5.06 -2.34
C LYS A 34 -2.71 -4.00 -1.70
N ILE A 35 -2.64 -3.84 -0.38
CA ILE A 35 -3.40 -2.80 0.35
C ILE A 35 -3.01 -1.41 -0.16
N ILE A 36 -1.71 -1.13 -0.28
CA ILE A 36 -1.19 0.17 -0.73
C ILE A 36 -1.61 0.43 -2.18
N SER A 37 -1.38 -0.52 -3.10
CA SER A 37 -1.73 -0.37 -4.52
C SER A 37 -3.22 -0.11 -4.70
N LYS A 38 -4.09 -0.89 -4.05
CA LYS A 38 -5.56 -0.67 -4.12
C LYS A 38 -5.96 0.67 -3.53
N THR A 39 -5.30 1.11 -2.46
CA THR A 39 -5.56 2.41 -1.83
C THR A 39 -5.21 3.55 -2.79
N LEU A 40 -4.07 3.47 -3.47
CA LEU A 40 -3.65 4.45 -4.48
C LEU A 40 -4.57 4.45 -5.70
N GLN A 41 -4.90 3.27 -6.24
CA GLN A 41 -5.85 3.13 -7.35
C GLN A 41 -7.23 3.72 -7.01
N HIS A 42 -7.73 3.45 -5.80
CA HIS A 42 -8.98 4.04 -5.31
C HIS A 42 -8.88 5.56 -5.26
N PHE A 43 -7.79 6.10 -4.70
CA PHE A 43 -7.58 7.53 -4.61
C PHE A 43 -7.54 8.21 -5.99
N ILE A 44 -6.76 7.67 -6.92
CA ILE A 44 -6.64 8.18 -8.30
C ILE A 44 -8.01 8.13 -8.99
N TYR A 45 -8.71 6.99 -8.91
CA TYR A 45 -10.02 6.81 -9.54
C TYR A 45 -11.03 7.84 -9.03
N VAL A 46 -11.13 8.02 -7.71
CA VAL A 46 -12.08 8.98 -7.14
C VAL A 46 -11.71 10.42 -7.48
N SER A 47 -10.42 10.74 -7.49
CA SER A 47 -9.96 12.12 -7.69
C SER A 47 -9.92 12.55 -9.15
N THR A 48 -9.75 11.61 -10.08
CA THR A 48 -9.51 11.91 -11.51
C THR A 48 -10.53 11.27 -12.45
N ASN A 49 -11.38 10.36 -11.94
CA ASN A 49 -12.28 9.50 -12.71
C ASN A 49 -11.57 8.63 -13.78
N ASN A 50 -10.27 8.40 -13.60
CA ASN A 50 -9.46 7.51 -14.44
C ASN A 50 -8.97 6.32 -13.63
N PHE A 51 -9.00 5.14 -14.23
CA PHE A 51 -8.43 3.94 -13.64
C PHE A 51 -7.03 3.70 -14.23
N PRO A 52 -5.96 3.70 -13.41
CA PRO A 52 -4.62 3.46 -13.92
C PRO A 52 -4.46 1.99 -14.35
N GLU A 53 -3.95 1.76 -15.57
CA GLU A 53 -3.66 0.41 -16.09
C GLU A 53 -2.34 -0.16 -15.57
N GLU A 54 -1.38 0.72 -15.22
CA GLU A 54 -0.10 0.31 -14.64
C GLU A 54 -0.24 0.09 -13.13
N GLU A 55 0.26 -1.04 -12.64
CA GLU A 55 0.12 -1.47 -11.25
C GLU A 55 1.40 -1.30 -10.40
N SER A 56 2.48 -0.75 -10.97
CA SER A 56 3.72 -0.52 -10.22
C SER A 56 3.47 0.46 -9.07
N LEU A 57 4.03 0.17 -7.88
CA LEU A 57 3.76 0.95 -6.68
C LEU A 57 4.29 2.38 -6.84
N GLU A 58 5.48 2.49 -7.42
CA GLU A 58 6.13 3.77 -7.74
C GLU A 58 5.26 4.63 -8.67
N PHE A 59 4.75 4.07 -9.78
CA PHE A 59 3.90 4.81 -10.71
C PHE A 59 2.62 5.31 -10.04
N LEU A 60 1.90 4.40 -9.36
CA LEU A 60 0.65 4.72 -8.67
C LEU A 60 0.87 5.80 -7.60
N PHE A 61 1.98 5.75 -6.89
CA PHE A 61 2.29 6.73 -5.86
C PHE A 61 2.64 8.09 -6.46
N ASN A 62 3.51 8.13 -7.47
CA ASN A 62 3.89 9.38 -8.14
C ASN A 62 2.68 10.07 -8.78
N LEU A 63 1.80 9.29 -9.41
CA LEU A 63 0.53 9.81 -9.94
C LEU A 63 -0.34 10.37 -8.81
N SER A 64 -0.45 9.67 -7.68
CA SER A 64 -1.23 10.13 -6.52
C SER A 64 -0.64 11.41 -5.89
N VAL A 65 0.68 11.55 -5.82
CA VAL A 65 1.35 12.78 -5.35
C VAL A 65 1.07 13.96 -6.28
N SER A 66 0.99 13.73 -7.60
CA SER A 66 0.61 14.79 -8.55
C SER A 66 -0.82 15.30 -8.35
N VAL A 67 -1.71 14.46 -7.82
CA VAL A 67 -3.11 14.79 -7.50
C VAL A 67 -3.21 15.50 -6.15
N ASP A 68 -2.55 14.99 -5.09
CA ASP A 68 -2.43 15.67 -3.79
C ASP A 68 -0.98 15.60 -3.28
N GLY A 69 -0.26 16.73 -3.40
CA GLY A 69 1.15 16.83 -3.00
C GLY A 69 1.43 16.51 -1.54
N LYS A 70 0.42 16.48 -0.65
CA LYS A 70 0.61 16.05 0.75
C LYS A 70 0.91 14.56 0.88
N LEU A 71 0.67 13.76 -0.16
CA LEU A 71 1.09 12.36 -0.21
C LEU A 71 2.61 12.19 -0.23
N ALA A 72 3.37 13.22 -0.62
CA ALA A 72 4.82 13.18 -0.62
C ALA A 72 5.44 12.87 0.75
N ALA A 73 4.70 13.10 1.85
CA ALA A 73 5.11 12.72 3.20
C ALA A 73 5.33 11.19 3.36
N TYR A 74 4.72 10.37 2.53
CA TYR A 74 4.81 8.90 2.59
C TYR A 74 5.87 8.31 1.65
N THR A 75 6.65 9.14 0.95
CA THR A 75 7.63 8.71 -0.07
C THR A 75 8.60 7.67 0.46
N ILE A 76 9.18 7.89 1.65
CA ILE A 76 10.18 6.99 2.23
C ILE A 76 9.57 5.60 2.47
N GLY A 77 8.38 5.55 3.08
CA GLY A 77 7.70 4.27 3.33
C GLY A 77 7.38 3.53 2.04
N ILE A 78 6.84 4.22 1.03
CA ILE A 78 6.53 3.60 -0.28
C ILE A 78 7.78 3.08 -0.98
N GLN A 79 8.89 3.83 -0.95
CA GLN A 79 10.17 3.39 -1.53
C GLN A 79 10.74 2.15 -0.82
N GLU A 80 10.55 2.03 0.50
CA GLU A 80 10.92 0.82 1.23
C GLU A 80 10.12 -0.39 0.71
N PHE A 81 8.80 -0.24 0.51
CA PHE A 81 7.97 -1.31 -0.04
C PHE A 81 8.41 -1.75 -1.45
N GLU A 82 8.64 -0.79 -2.34
CA GLU A 82 9.12 -1.05 -3.71
C GLU A 82 10.48 -1.75 -3.69
N THR A 83 11.41 -1.31 -2.84
CA THR A 83 12.75 -1.91 -2.74
C THR A 83 12.67 -3.38 -2.32
N ILE A 84 11.88 -3.70 -1.30
CA ILE A 84 11.71 -5.08 -0.83
C ILE A 84 11.02 -5.92 -1.91
N GLN A 85 10.03 -5.37 -2.62
CA GLN A 85 9.36 -6.05 -3.74
C GLN A 85 10.35 -6.39 -4.87
N GLN A 86 11.18 -5.43 -5.28
CA GLN A 86 12.20 -5.63 -6.31
C GLN A 86 13.26 -6.63 -5.88
N ASN A 87 13.72 -6.58 -4.62
CA ASN A 87 14.64 -7.58 -4.09
C ASN A 87 14.03 -8.98 -4.17
N PHE A 88 12.75 -9.13 -3.80
CA PHE A 88 12.06 -10.39 -3.91
C PHE A 88 11.95 -10.87 -5.37
N ILE A 89 11.59 -10.00 -6.32
CA ILE A 89 11.50 -10.36 -7.73
C ILE A 89 12.87 -10.79 -8.29
N ASN A 90 13.93 -10.04 -7.97
CA ASN A 90 15.25 -10.21 -8.57
C ASN A 90 16.07 -11.34 -7.92
N SER A 91 15.90 -11.58 -6.62
CA SER A 91 16.74 -12.52 -5.86
C SER A 91 15.96 -13.65 -5.20
N HIS A 92 14.62 -13.61 -5.21
CA HIS A 92 13.74 -14.53 -4.47
C HIS A 92 13.97 -14.47 -2.94
N ILE A 93 14.70 -13.46 -2.46
CA ILE A 93 14.94 -13.18 -1.06
C ILE A 93 14.10 -11.97 -0.68
N CYS A 94 13.37 -12.10 0.43
CA CYS A 94 12.70 -10.98 1.06
C CYS A 94 13.67 -10.36 2.06
N ASP A 95 14.58 -9.52 1.57
CA ASP A 95 15.52 -8.78 2.41
C ASP A 95 14.82 -7.59 3.04
N VAL A 96 14.48 -7.76 4.32
CA VAL A 96 13.80 -6.78 5.14
C VAL A 96 14.86 -5.95 5.89
N PRO A 97 14.75 -4.61 5.93
CA PRO A 97 15.65 -3.77 6.69
C PRO A 97 15.77 -4.18 8.16
N GLU A 98 16.96 -4.02 8.73
CA GLU A 98 17.20 -4.32 10.13
C GLU A 98 16.35 -3.42 11.04
N GLY A 99 15.63 -4.02 12.00
CA GLY A 99 14.71 -3.32 12.90
C GLY A 99 13.27 -3.18 12.38
N SER A 100 13.00 -3.52 11.11
CA SER A 100 11.63 -3.55 10.60
C SER A 100 10.90 -4.82 11.06
N THR A 101 9.66 -4.64 11.54
CA THR A 101 8.80 -5.73 12.01
C THR A 101 7.49 -5.78 11.21
N ARG A 102 6.80 -6.92 11.23
CA ARG A 102 5.48 -7.06 10.58
C ARG A 102 4.48 -6.00 11.08
N SER A 103 4.51 -5.65 12.36
CA SER A 103 3.65 -4.60 12.89
C SER A 103 3.97 -3.25 12.26
N ASN A 104 5.23 -2.90 12.00
CA ASN A 104 5.57 -1.63 11.34
C ASN A 104 4.94 -1.52 9.95
N TYR A 105 4.98 -2.60 9.16
CA TYR A 105 4.38 -2.61 7.83
C TYR A 105 2.85 -2.53 7.86
N LEU A 106 2.20 -3.25 8.78
CA LEU A 106 0.75 -3.17 8.92
C LEU A 106 0.30 -1.81 9.45
N ASP A 107 1.02 -1.24 10.41
CA ASP A 107 0.76 0.09 10.97
C ASP A 107 0.83 1.14 9.85
N PHE A 108 1.85 1.05 9.00
CA PHE A 108 1.96 1.90 7.80
C PHE A 108 0.75 1.75 6.88
N CYS A 109 0.34 0.52 6.55
CA CYS A 109 -0.84 0.29 5.69
C CYS A 109 -2.11 0.91 6.29
N ASN A 110 -2.33 0.75 7.59
CA ASN A 110 -3.48 1.31 8.30
C ASN A 110 -3.45 2.84 8.35
N GLU A 111 -2.30 3.43 8.65
CA GLU A 111 -2.12 4.88 8.69
C GLU A 111 -2.34 5.48 7.31
N PHE A 112 -1.70 4.91 6.29
CA PHE A 112 -1.76 5.36 4.90
C PHE A 112 -3.20 5.30 4.35
N PHE A 113 -3.89 4.18 4.55
CA PHE A 113 -5.29 4.03 4.16
C PHE A 113 -6.19 5.03 4.89
N SER A 114 -5.99 5.20 6.21
CA SER A 114 -6.75 6.16 7.02
C SER A 114 -6.51 7.61 6.56
N PHE A 115 -5.29 7.95 6.16
CA PHE A 115 -4.94 9.24 5.61
C PHE A 115 -5.68 9.50 4.29
N ILE A 116 -5.64 8.55 3.35
CA ILE A 116 -6.35 8.65 2.06
C ILE A 116 -7.87 8.77 2.26
N LEU A 117 -8.46 7.97 3.16
CA LEU A 117 -9.89 8.05 3.45
C LEU A 117 -10.32 9.44 3.99
N LYS A 118 -9.46 10.12 4.75
CA LYS A 118 -9.73 11.50 5.18
C LYS A 118 -9.72 12.46 4.00
N ARG A 119 -8.88 12.24 3.00
CA ARG A 119 -8.80 13.07 1.78
C ARG A 119 -10.00 12.88 0.86
N LEU A 120 -10.47 11.66 0.69
CA LEU A 120 -11.64 11.37 -0.14
C LEU A 120 -12.97 11.93 0.40
N LYS A 121 -13.00 12.39 1.66
CA LYS A 121 -14.19 12.98 2.30
C LYS A 121 -14.20 14.51 2.29
N GLN A 122 -13.11 15.14 1.84
CA GLN A 122 -12.98 16.60 1.70
C GLN A 122 -13.38 17.02 0.29
#